data_AF-A0A521P4E7-F1
#
_entry.id   AF-A0A521P4E7-F1
#
_cell.length_a   1.000
_cell.length_b   1.000
_cell.length_c   1.000
_cell.angle_alpha   90.00
_cell.angle_beta   90.00
_cell.angle_gamma   90.00
#
_symmetry.space_group_name_H-M   'P 1'
#
loop_
_entity.id
_entity.type
_entity.pdbx_description
1 polymer ?
#
loop_
_entity_poly.entity_id
_entity_poly.type
_entity_poly.pdbx_seq_one_letter_code
_entity_poly.pdbx_strand_id
1 'polypeptide(L)'
;MQGFGNRSWYAGVTLAVVLVIAGCSTPRGPAPVEDRGTMTRAPGAAAPVPGGPTITTDASGKPLAGIENFGKPGYYAVRPGDTIRRIANDTGQTWQNLVRWNNLDNPDLIEVGQVLRVIPPSGPGSTVAAAPSAPNENGVVTKPVTPQPAVVPGAAASGAAAAGTKPPVTASPSSPAASGGDEDIGWIWPAHGSLIAGFDDAKNKGFDISGKAGDPVLAAADGRVVYAGAGLRGYGNLIILKHNNTYLTAYAHNQTLLVKEDQSVQKGQKIAEMGSSDADRVKLHFEIRRQGKPVDPARYLPNR
;
A
#
# COMPACT_ATOMS: atom_id res chain seq x y z
N MET A 1 70.16 22.84 12.20
CA MET A 1 69.61 23.62 13.33
C MET A 1 69.04 24.91 12.75
N GLN A 2 67.75 25.19 13.02
CA GLN A 2 67.08 26.51 13.10
C GLN A 2 67.15 27.40 11.84
N GLY A 3 66.05 27.82 11.20
CA GLY A 3 64.93 28.60 11.74
C GLY A 3 64.92 29.98 11.03
N PHE A 4 63.75 30.65 10.97
CA PHE A 4 63.44 31.93 10.29
C PHE A 4 63.18 31.78 8.76
N GLY A 5 61.97 31.94 8.23
CA GLY A 5 60.86 32.82 8.61
C GLY A 5 60.93 34.07 7.75
N ASN A 6 60.13 34.15 6.67
CA ASN A 6 59.89 35.40 5.96
C ASN A 6 58.45 35.49 5.47
N ARG A 7 57.67 36.24 6.25
CA ARG A 7 56.43 36.88 5.85
C ARG A 7 56.74 37.95 4.80
N SER A 8 55.86 38.05 3.82
CA SER A 8 55.55 39.28 3.10
C SER A 8 56.69 39.94 2.31
N TRP A 9 56.89 39.48 1.06
CA TRP A 9 57.48 40.32 0.02
C TRP A 9 56.50 40.40 -1.16
N TYR A 10 55.82 41.55 -1.24
CA TYR A 10 55.39 42.27 -2.46
C TYR A 10 54.81 41.43 -3.61
N ALA A 11 53.48 41.43 -3.79
CA ALA A 11 52.80 42.47 -4.57
C ALA A 11 53.41 42.58 -5.99
N GLY A 12 52.93 41.73 -6.91
CA GLY A 12 53.46 41.76 -8.27
C GLY A 12 53.01 40.65 -9.21
N VAL A 13 51.87 40.00 -8.98
CA VAL A 13 51.19 39.28 -10.07
C VAL A 13 49.72 39.66 -10.00
N THR A 14 49.49 40.89 -10.42
CA THR A 14 48.24 41.44 -10.93
C THR A 14 47.52 40.42 -11.80
N LEU A 15 46.56 39.73 -11.20
CA LEU A 15 45.16 39.72 -11.65
C LEU A 15 44.98 39.54 -13.17
N ALA A 16 45.51 38.45 -13.71
CA ALA A 16 45.13 37.94 -15.02
C ALA A 16 44.24 36.70 -14.82
N VAL A 17 43.12 36.66 -15.52
CA VAL A 17 42.04 35.63 -15.48
C VAL A 17 40.94 35.89 -14.44
N VAL A 18 40.40 37.10 -14.45
CA VAL A 18 38.96 37.33 -14.20
C VAL A 18 38.42 38.12 -15.39
N LEU A 19 37.26 37.70 -15.90
CA LEU A 19 36.32 38.48 -16.72
C LEU A 19 36.33 38.35 -18.26
N VAL A 20 36.15 37.14 -18.80
CA VAL A 20 35.38 36.96 -20.07
C VAL A 20 34.60 35.63 -20.05
N ILE A 21 33.40 35.63 -19.48
CA ILE A 21 32.27 34.79 -19.93
C ILE A 21 31.01 35.65 -19.82
N ALA A 22 30.72 36.42 -20.87
CA ALA A 22 29.39 36.94 -21.12
C ALA A 22 28.56 35.78 -21.73
N GLY A 23 27.83 35.07 -20.87
CA GLY A 23 26.84 34.06 -21.25
C GLY A 23 25.44 34.55 -20.87
N CYS A 24 24.57 34.68 -21.86
CA CYS A 24 23.26 35.33 -21.81
C CYS A 24 22.33 34.82 -20.69
N SER A 25 21.98 35.71 -19.75
CA SER A 25 20.82 35.54 -18.86
C SER A 25 19.59 36.16 -19.51
N THR A 26 18.73 35.35 -20.13
CA THR A 26 17.41 35.81 -20.59
C THR A 26 16.39 35.55 -19.47
N PRO A 27 15.76 36.58 -18.89
CA PRO A 27 14.62 36.37 -18.01
C PRO A 27 13.40 35.99 -18.86
N ARG A 28 12.90 34.76 -18.70
CA ARG A 28 11.55 34.41 -19.13
C ARG A 28 10.58 34.99 -18.09
N GLY A 29 10.19 36.24 -18.29
CA GLY A 29 9.00 36.78 -17.63
C GLY A 29 7.74 36.06 -18.14
N PRO A 30 6.67 35.96 -17.34
CA PRO A 30 5.38 35.52 -17.85
C PRO A 30 4.91 36.48 -18.95
N ALA A 31 4.44 35.92 -20.07
CA ALA A 31 3.92 36.68 -21.19
C ALA A 31 2.69 37.51 -20.76
N PRO A 32 2.54 38.75 -21.25
CA PRO A 32 1.33 39.53 -21.08
C PRO A 32 0.18 38.82 -21.80
N VAL A 33 -0.85 38.42 -21.06
CA VAL A 33 -2.14 38.02 -21.64
C VAL A 33 -3.02 39.27 -21.70
N GLU A 34 -3.31 39.70 -22.92
CA GLU A 34 -4.26 40.77 -23.20
C GLU A 34 -5.66 40.27 -22.86
N ASP A 35 -6.24 40.83 -21.80
CA ASP A 35 -7.64 40.69 -21.45
C ASP A 35 -8.48 41.53 -22.43
N ARG A 36 -9.02 40.90 -23.48
CA ARG A 36 -10.02 41.49 -24.35
C ARG A 36 -11.37 40.79 -24.12
N GLY A 37 -11.95 41.10 -22.97
CA GLY A 37 -13.34 40.81 -22.63
C GLY A 37 -14.01 41.99 -21.93
N THR A 38 -14.05 43.17 -22.58
CA THR A 38 -14.96 44.25 -22.17
C THR A 38 -16.28 44.17 -22.94
N MET A 39 -17.36 44.49 -22.21
CA MET A 39 -18.78 44.65 -22.62
C MET A 39 -19.57 43.33 -22.62
N THR A 40 -20.69 43.18 -21.91
CA THR A 40 -21.61 44.18 -21.35
C THR A 40 -22.42 43.56 -20.21
N ARG A 41 -22.70 44.37 -19.19
CA ARG A 41 -23.63 44.05 -18.09
C ARG A 41 -25.07 44.20 -18.58
N ALA A 42 -25.90 43.18 -18.34
CA ALA A 42 -27.37 43.31 -18.27
C ALA A 42 -27.91 42.51 -17.07
N PRO A 43 -29.01 42.95 -16.43
CA PRO A 43 -29.30 42.68 -15.02
C PRO A 43 -30.18 41.45 -14.83
N GLY A 44 -29.98 40.69 -13.74
CA GLY A 44 -30.94 39.66 -13.36
C GLY A 44 -30.44 38.64 -12.34
N ALA A 45 -30.65 38.97 -11.06
CA ALA A 45 -30.85 38.06 -9.93
C ALA A 45 -29.68 37.23 -9.35
N ALA A 46 -29.59 37.35 -8.01
CA ALA A 46 -28.87 36.57 -7.02
C ALA A 46 -27.34 36.76 -6.93
N ALA A 47 -26.93 37.43 -5.85
CA ALA A 47 -25.54 37.65 -5.47
C ALA A 47 -24.81 36.31 -5.19
N PRO A 48 -23.60 36.09 -5.75
CA PRO A 48 -22.77 34.96 -5.38
C PRO A 48 -21.98 35.27 -4.10
N VAL A 49 -21.92 34.27 -3.22
CA VAL A 49 -20.97 34.22 -2.11
C VAL A 49 -19.53 34.20 -2.66
N PRO A 50 -18.57 34.97 -2.09
CA PRO A 50 -17.20 34.98 -2.59
C PRO A 50 -16.45 33.72 -2.13
N GLY A 51 -15.92 32.93 -3.08
CA GLY A 51 -14.90 31.91 -2.80
C GLY A 51 -15.00 30.55 -3.52
N GLY A 52 -16.00 30.31 -4.37
CA GLY A 52 -16.10 29.08 -5.16
C GLY A 52 -15.69 29.28 -6.63
N PRO A 53 -15.08 28.29 -7.31
CA PRO A 53 -14.87 28.36 -8.75
C PRO A 53 -16.21 28.42 -9.49
N THR A 54 -16.35 29.43 -10.35
CA THR A 54 -17.55 29.78 -11.13
C THR A 54 -17.70 28.91 -12.39
N ILE A 55 -17.70 27.58 -12.25
CA ILE A 55 -18.01 26.70 -13.39
C ILE A 55 -19.14 25.76 -12.96
N THR A 56 -20.38 26.19 -13.23
CA THR A 56 -21.59 25.40 -13.03
C THR A 56 -22.07 24.72 -14.32
N THR A 57 -21.42 25.01 -15.45
CA THR A 57 -21.80 24.53 -16.78
C THR A 57 -20.56 24.25 -17.62
N ASP A 58 -20.62 23.20 -18.44
CA ASP A 58 -19.60 22.88 -19.44
C ASP A 58 -19.50 23.98 -20.52
N ALA A 59 -18.52 23.86 -21.43
CA ALA A 59 -18.33 24.79 -22.55
C ALA A 59 -19.53 24.82 -23.54
N SER A 60 -20.51 23.92 -23.37
CA SER A 60 -21.74 23.79 -24.15
C SER A 60 -22.99 24.25 -23.39
N GLY A 61 -22.85 24.82 -22.18
CA GLY A 61 -23.96 25.30 -21.34
C GLY A 61 -24.75 24.21 -20.61
N LYS A 62 -24.30 22.96 -20.59
CA LYS A 62 -24.93 21.86 -19.82
C LYS A 62 -24.38 21.84 -18.39
N PRO A 63 -25.21 21.53 -17.37
CA PRO A 63 -24.72 21.42 -16.00
C PRO A 63 -23.66 20.32 -15.89
N LEU A 64 -22.51 20.64 -15.31
CA LEU A 64 -21.43 19.69 -15.09
C LEU A 64 -21.91 18.54 -14.20
N ALA A 65 -21.46 17.31 -14.47
CA ALA A 65 -21.91 16.15 -13.72
C ALA A 65 -21.52 16.27 -12.23
N GLY A 66 -22.52 16.10 -11.36
CA GLY A 66 -22.35 16.02 -9.89
C GLY A 66 -22.28 17.36 -9.17
N ILE A 67 -22.42 18.51 -9.84
CA ILE A 67 -22.33 19.84 -9.21
C ILE A 67 -23.30 20.01 -8.01
N GLU A 68 -24.42 19.30 -8.01
CA GLU A 68 -25.39 19.30 -6.91
C GLU A 68 -24.83 18.71 -5.60
N ASN A 69 -23.67 18.05 -5.67
CA ASN A 69 -22.96 17.47 -4.55
C ASN A 69 -21.67 18.23 -4.18
N PHE A 70 -21.41 19.38 -4.81
CA PHE A 70 -20.26 20.23 -4.47
C PHE A 70 -20.29 20.63 -2.97
N GLY A 71 -19.18 20.42 -2.27
CA GLY A 71 -19.04 20.75 -0.84
C GLY A 71 -19.63 19.73 0.14
N LYS A 72 -20.24 18.63 -0.33
CA LYS A 72 -20.65 17.52 0.55
C LYS A 72 -19.43 16.66 0.91
N PRO A 73 -19.35 16.13 2.15
CA PRO A 73 -18.29 15.20 2.51
C PRO A 73 -18.36 13.97 1.60
N GLY A 74 -17.22 13.62 1.01
CA GLY A 74 -17.11 12.50 0.08
C GLY A 74 -17.28 12.81 -1.39
N TYR A 75 -17.29 14.09 -1.74
CA TYR A 75 -17.24 14.55 -3.13
C TYR A 75 -16.04 15.48 -3.33
N TYR A 76 -15.41 15.39 -4.50
CA TYR A 76 -14.22 16.14 -4.90
C TYR A 76 -14.49 16.86 -6.22
N ALA A 77 -14.23 18.16 -6.27
CA ALA A 77 -14.33 18.93 -7.51
C ALA A 77 -13.01 18.89 -8.27
N VAL A 78 -13.07 18.43 -9.52
CA VAL A 78 -11.92 18.30 -10.42
C VAL A 78 -11.31 19.68 -10.66
N ARG A 79 -10.02 19.83 -10.37
CA ARG A 79 -9.27 21.07 -10.62
C ARG A 79 -8.52 20.99 -11.96
N PRO A 80 -8.12 22.13 -12.54
CA PRO A 80 -7.29 22.14 -13.74
C PRO A 80 -6.01 21.32 -13.54
N GLY A 81 -5.78 20.32 -14.40
CA GLY A 81 -4.60 19.45 -14.34
C GLY A 81 -4.74 18.21 -13.45
N ASP A 82 -5.92 17.98 -12.86
CA ASP A 82 -6.24 16.72 -12.19
C ASP A 82 -6.50 15.60 -13.20
N THR A 83 -6.24 14.36 -12.77
CA THR A 83 -6.63 13.13 -13.49
C THR A 83 -7.32 12.21 -12.51
N ILE A 84 -8.19 11.31 -12.97
CA ILE A 84 -8.85 10.33 -12.10
C ILE A 84 -7.82 9.55 -11.28
N ARG A 85 -6.68 9.20 -11.87
CA ARG A 85 -5.62 8.47 -11.19
C ARG A 85 -4.96 9.27 -10.06
N ARG A 86 -4.74 10.59 -10.25
CA ARG A 86 -4.24 11.47 -9.18
C ARG A 86 -5.27 11.67 -8.08
N ILE A 87 -6.52 11.94 -8.44
CA ILE A 87 -7.61 12.12 -7.46
C ILE A 87 -7.82 10.84 -6.65
N ALA A 88 -7.77 9.67 -7.31
CA ALA A 88 -7.86 8.37 -6.65
C ALA A 88 -6.74 8.20 -5.60
N ASN A 89 -5.49 8.47 -5.99
CA ASN A 89 -4.35 8.39 -5.07
C ASN A 89 -4.47 9.36 -3.90
N ASP A 90 -4.87 10.62 -4.17
CA ASP A 90 -5.01 11.66 -3.14
C ASP A 90 -6.16 11.37 -2.17
N THR A 91 -7.19 10.67 -2.63
CA THR A 91 -8.35 10.27 -1.82
C THR A 91 -8.24 8.86 -1.23
N GLY A 92 -7.12 8.17 -1.47
CA GLY A 92 -6.88 6.81 -0.99
C GLY A 92 -7.82 5.76 -1.62
N GLN A 93 -8.32 6.02 -2.83
CA GLN A 93 -9.20 5.13 -3.58
C GLN A 93 -8.50 4.56 -4.81
N THR A 94 -9.04 3.48 -5.37
CA THR A 94 -8.60 3.00 -6.68
C THR A 94 -9.31 3.77 -7.78
N TRP A 95 -8.60 4.04 -8.88
CA TRP A 95 -9.18 4.73 -10.03
C TRP A 95 -10.39 3.97 -10.59
N GLN A 96 -10.38 2.63 -10.55
CA GLN A 96 -11.52 1.80 -10.97
C GLN A 96 -12.76 2.03 -10.10
N ASN A 97 -12.58 2.24 -8.80
CA ASN A 97 -13.69 2.51 -7.90
C ASN A 97 -14.31 3.88 -8.18
N LEU A 98 -13.49 4.91 -8.41
CA LEU A 98 -13.97 6.25 -8.80
C LEU A 98 -14.76 6.22 -10.11
N VAL A 99 -14.25 5.51 -11.11
CA VAL A 99 -14.94 5.32 -12.41
C VAL A 99 -16.30 4.66 -12.20
N ARG A 100 -16.36 3.59 -11.40
CA ARG A 100 -17.60 2.86 -11.11
C ARG A 100 -18.61 3.69 -10.32
N TRP A 101 -18.16 4.48 -9.34
CA TRP A 101 -19.04 5.29 -8.50
C TRP A 101 -19.59 6.53 -9.21
N ASN A 102 -18.88 7.01 -10.22
CA ASN A 102 -19.25 8.19 -10.99
C ASN A 102 -19.73 7.86 -12.41
N ASN A 103 -19.87 6.56 -12.71
CA ASN A 103 -20.29 6.03 -14.01
C ASN A 103 -19.56 6.71 -15.19
N LEU A 104 -18.24 6.83 -15.08
CA LEU A 104 -17.41 7.49 -16.11
C LEU A 104 -17.13 6.50 -17.25
N ASP A 105 -17.60 6.80 -18.46
CA ASP A 105 -17.32 5.97 -19.63
C ASP A 105 -15.85 6.01 -20.02
N ASN A 106 -15.18 7.15 -19.80
CA ASN A 106 -13.76 7.31 -20.09
C ASN A 106 -13.00 7.86 -18.87
N PRO A 107 -12.07 7.08 -18.28
CA PRO A 107 -11.34 7.48 -17.07
C PRO A 107 -10.35 8.63 -17.31
N ASP A 108 -9.92 8.86 -18.55
CA ASP A 108 -8.96 9.90 -18.90
C ASP A 108 -9.63 11.21 -19.32
N LEU A 109 -10.96 11.21 -19.54
CA LEU A 109 -11.75 12.42 -19.80
C LEU A 109 -12.54 12.80 -18.55
N ILE A 110 -11.99 13.75 -17.79
CA ILE A 110 -12.72 14.47 -16.74
C ILE A 110 -12.65 15.96 -17.01
N GLU A 111 -13.76 16.64 -16.74
CA GLU A 111 -13.88 18.06 -16.97
C GLU A 111 -13.53 18.86 -15.72
N VAL A 112 -12.84 19.98 -15.90
CA VAL A 112 -12.55 20.90 -14.81
C VAL A 112 -13.85 21.45 -14.24
N GLY A 113 -14.04 21.34 -12.93
CA GLY A 113 -15.26 21.73 -12.23
C GLY A 113 -16.27 20.58 -12.04
N GLN A 114 -16.06 19.43 -12.69
CA GLN A 114 -16.87 18.23 -12.46
C GLN A 114 -16.71 17.76 -11.01
N VAL A 115 -17.79 17.32 -10.39
CA VAL A 115 -17.76 16.85 -8.99
C VAL A 115 -17.88 15.34 -8.96
N LEU A 116 -16.84 14.70 -8.47
CA LEU A 116 -16.71 13.25 -8.38
C LEU A 116 -16.95 12.78 -6.96
N ARG A 117 -17.76 11.74 -6.81
CA ARG A 117 -17.87 10.95 -5.59
C ARG A 117 -16.58 10.17 -5.36
N VAL A 118 -15.98 10.38 -4.19
CA VAL A 118 -14.72 9.75 -3.76
C VAL A 118 -14.90 8.87 -2.52
N ILE A 119 -16.13 8.75 -2.00
CA ILE A 119 -16.50 7.84 -0.92
C ILE A 119 -17.46 6.76 -1.43
N PRO A 120 -17.32 5.49 -0.97
CA PRO A 120 -18.21 4.41 -1.38
C PRO A 120 -19.70 4.73 -1.10
N PRO A 121 -20.62 4.43 -2.04
CA PRO A 121 -22.05 4.59 -1.80
C PRO A 121 -22.54 3.52 -0.80
N SER A 122 -23.09 3.98 0.33
CA SER A 122 -23.75 3.12 1.32
C SER A 122 -25.20 2.84 0.89
N GLY A 123 -25.42 1.84 0.04
CA GLY A 123 -26.77 1.36 -0.35
C GLY A 123 -26.92 -0.15 -0.17
N PRO A 124 -28.15 -0.67 -0.01
CA PRO A 124 -28.41 -2.12 0.03
C PRO A 124 -28.13 -2.71 -1.36
N GLY A 125 -26.95 -3.31 -1.48
CA GLY A 125 -26.22 -3.58 -2.72
C GLY A 125 -24.71 -3.48 -2.49
N SER A 126 -24.31 -2.75 -1.44
CA SER A 126 -22.97 -2.77 -0.83
C SER A 126 -22.84 -3.95 0.13
N THR A 127 -22.96 -5.17 -0.38
CA THR A 127 -22.12 -6.24 0.15
C THR A 127 -20.71 -5.98 -0.37
N VAL A 128 -19.81 -5.46 0.46
CA VAL A 128 -18.37 -5.55 0.16
C VAL A 128 -17.97 -6.99 0.44
N ALA A 129 -18.46 -7.87 -0.43
CA ALA A 129 -18.01 -9.23 -0.60
C ALA A 129 -16.76 -9.20 -1.47
N ALA A 130 -15.74 -9.90 -1.01
CA ALA A 130 -14.59 -10.30 -1.80
C ALA A 130 -15.05 -11.05 -3.07
N ALA A 131 -14.46 -10.72 -4.22
CA ALA A 131 -13.81 -11.73 -5.06
C ALA A 131 -12.97 -11.08 -6.19
N PRO A 132 -11.76 -11.61 -6.45
CA PRO A 132 -10.93 -11.30 -7.61
C PRO A 132 -11.45 -11.98 -8.88
N SER A 133 -11.29 -11.29 -10.02
CA SER A 133 -11.57 -11.78 -11.36
C SER A 133 -10.66 -12.96 -11.73
N ALA A 134 -11.25 -14.06 -12.18
CA ALA A 134 -10.58 -15.09 -12.96
C ALA A 134 -10.49 -14.68 -14.45
N PRO A 135 -9.51 -15.19 -15.21
CA PRO A 135 -9.36 -14.94 -16.65
C PRO A 135 -10.25 -15.88 -17.49
N ASN A 136 -10.99 -15.26 -18.40
CA ASN A 136 -11.42 -15.74 -19.73
C ASN A 136 -11.12 -17.19 -20.16
N GLU A 137 -12.21 -17.93 -20.37
CA GLU A 137 -12.28 -19.21 -21.08
C GLU A 137 -12.36 -18.98 -22.60
N ASN A 138 -11.29 -19.33 -23.32
CA ASN A 138 -11.34 -19.68 -24.74
C ASN A 138 -11.22 -21.21 -24.84
N GLY A 139 -12.17 -21.82 -25.55
CA GLY A 139 -12.51 -23.23 -25.42
C GLY A 139 -11.46 -24.24 -25.89
N VAL A 140 -11.55 -25.42 -25.27
CA VAL A 140 -11.24 -26.70 -25.90
C VAL A 140 -12.30 -27.71 -25.43
N VAL A 141 -13.09 -28.19 -26.39
CA VAL A 141 -14.00 -29.32 -26.26
C VAL A 141 -13.17 -30.59 -26.05
N THR A 142 -13.33 -31.27 -24.91
CA THR A 142 -12.99 -32.69 -24.82
C THR A 142 -14.13 -33.48 -24.18
N LYS A 143 -14.55 -34.49 -24.94
CA LYS A 143 -15.63 -35.46 -24.76
C LYS A 143 -15.37 -36.36 -23.53
N PRO A 144 -16.39 -36.73 -22.72
CA PRO A 144 -16.18 -37.66 -21.63
C PRO A 144 -15.99 -39.09 -22.18
N VAL A 145 -14.88 -39.73 -21.82
CA VAL A 145 -14.68 -41.17 -22.01
C VAL A 145 -15.12 -41.89 -20.74
N THR A 146 -16.05 -42.81 -20.94
CA THR A 146 -16.65 -43.76 -20.01
C THR A 146 -15.60 -44.56 -19.24
N PRO A 147 -15.73 -44.77 -17.91
CA PRO A 147 -14.93 -45.77 -17.21
C PRO A 147 -15.47 -47.18 -17.53
N GLN A 148 -14.68 -47.97 -18.24
CA GLN A 148 -14.95 -49.40 -18.46
C GLN A 148 -14.46 -50.23 -17.26
N PRO A 149 -15.23 -51.21 -16.77
CA PRO A 149 -14.89 -51.98 -15.57
C PRO A 149 -13.96 -53.15 -15.91
N ALA A 150 -12.85 -53.26 -15.16
CA ALA A 150 -12.02 -54.46 -15.15
C ALA A 150 -12.39 -55.33 -13.94
N VAL A 151 -13.01 -56.46 -14.24
CA VAL A 151 -13.22 -57.59 -13.33
C VAL A 151 -11.95 -58.45 -13.26
N VAL A 152 -11.53 -58.83 -12.05
CA VAL A 152 -10.94 -60.16 -11.80
C VAL A 152 -11.41 -60.64 -10.42
N PRO A 153 -12.02 -61.84 -10.31
CA PRO A 153 -12.62 -62.36 -9.07
C PRO A 153 -11.76 -63.38 -8.30
N GLY A 154 -12.04 -63.47 -6.99
CA GLY A 154 -11.78 -64.62 -6.10
C GLY A 154 -10.48 -64.54 -5.32
N ALA A 155 -10.35 -64.95 -4.06
CA ALA A 155 -11.19 -65.46 -2.97
C ALA A 155 -10.21 -65.48 -1.75
N ALA A 156 -10.51 -65.46 -0.46
CA ALA A 156 -11.70 -65.64 0.35
C ALA A 156 -11.42 -64.97 1.72
N ALA A 157 -12.51 -64.77 2.46
CA ALA A 157 -12.60 -64.22 3.80
C ALA A 157 -11.93 -65.09 4.88
N SER A 158 -11.47 -64.47 5.98
CA SER A 158 -12.10 -64.55 7.31
C SER A 158 -11.16 -64.05 8.41
N GLY A 159 -11.68 -63.20 9.31
CA GLY A 159 -10.97 -62.76 10.51
C GLY A 159 -11.57 -61.49 11.12
N ALA A 160 -12.69 -61.65 11.81
CA ALA A 160 -13.46 -60.60 12.46
C ALA A 160 -12.82 -60.01 13.74
N ALA A 161 -13.13 -58.74 13.97
CA ALA A 161 -13.43 -58.08 15.25
C ALA A 161 -12.35 -58.00 16.34
N ALA A 162 -11.78 -56.79 16.49
CA ALA A 162 -11.73 -56.09 17.78
C ALA A 162 -11.82 -54.59 17.55
N ALA A 163 -12.79 -53.96 18.20
CA ALA A 163 -13.20 -52.58 18.07
C ALA A 163 -12.63 -51.70 19.20
N GLY A 164 -12.61 -50.39 18.94
CA GLY A 164 -12.52 -49.31 19.94
C GLY A 164 -11.12 -48.72 20.10
N THR A 165 -10.85 -47.43 19.94
CA THR A 165 -11.71 -46.25 19.79
C THR A 165 -10.83 -45.15 19.18
N LYS A 166 -11.08 -44.77 17.93
CA LYS A 166 -10.60 -43.49 17.39
C LYS A 166 -11.64 -42.45 17.83
N PRO A 167 -11.31 -41.42 18.62
CA PRO A 167 -12.28 -40.36 18.89
C PRO A 167 -12.62 -39.65 17.57
N PRO A 168 -13.90 -39.65 17.15
CA PRO A 168 -14.43 -38.73 16.17
C PRO A 168 -15.19 -37.65 16.92
N VAL A 169 -14.61 -36.48 17.15
CA VAL A 169 -15.37 -35.37 17.74
C VAL A 169 -15.03 -34.04 17.06
N THR A 170 -16.04 -33.58 16.32
CA THR A 170 -16.57 -32.21 16.27
C THR A 170 -15.72 -31.09 15.68
N ALA A 171 -16.18 -30.63 14.52
CA ALA A 171 -16.30 -29.22 14.20
C ALA A 171 -16.72 -28.42 15.45
N SER A 172 -15.93 -27.40 15.78
CA SER A 172 -16.35 -26.32 16.65
C SER A 172 -16.02 -25.00 15.92
N PRO A 173 -17.03 -24.16 15.60
CA PRO A 173 -16.83 -22.91 14.91
C PRO A 173 -16.35 -21.86 15.92
N SER A 174 -15.05 -21.63 16.00
CA SER A 174 -14.51 -20.52 16.79
C SER A 174 -14.45 -19.25 15.93
N SER A 175 -15.61 -18.62 15.75
CA SER A 175 -15.71 -17.18 15.51
C SER A 175 -16.00 -16.51 16.86
N PRO A 176 -15.74 -15.21 17.06
CA PRO A 176 -14.48 -14.48 16.96
C PRO A 176 -14.15 -13.85 18.33
N ALA A 177 -12.93 -14.02 18.83
CA ALA A 177 -12.48 -13.26 20.01
C ALA A 177 -12.17 -11.82 19.57
N ALA A 178 -13.21 -11.00 19.47
CA ALA A 178 -13.08 -9.55 19.57
C ALA A 178 -12.75 -9.19 21.02
N SER A 179 -11.98 -8.11 21.18
CA SER A 179 -11.61 -7.41 22.43
C SER A 179 -10.22 -7.73 23.00
N GLY A 180 -9.17 -7.47 22.21
CA GLY A 180 -7.99 -6.81 22.76
C GLY A 180 -8.19 -5.31 22.50
N GLY A 181 -8.29 -4.51 23.55
CA GLY A 181 -8.46 -3.06 23.41
C GLY A 181 -7.34 -2.45 22.58
N ASP A 182 -7.53 -1.20 22.15
CA ASP A 182 -6.61 -0.36 21.38
C ASP A 182 -5.15 -0.31 21.92
N GLU A 183 -4.88 -0.88 23.11
CA GLU A 183 -3.59 -0.90 23.79
C GLU A 183 -2.95 -2.29 23.99
N ASP A 184 -3.67 -3.41 23.80
CA ASP A 184 -3.18 -4.77 24.08
C ASP A 184 -3.30 -5.68 22.84
N ILE A 185 -2.46 -5.40 21.85
CA ILE A 185 -2.30 -6.30 20.70
C ILE A 185 -1.62 -7.56 21.22
N GLY A 186 -2.31 -8.71 21.17
CA GLY A 186 -1.75 -9.98 21.64
C GLY A 186 -0.73 -10.53 20.65
N TRP A 187 0.50 -10.03 20.69
CA TRP A 187 1.58 -10.38 19.75
C TRP A 187 2.02 -11.84 19.88
N ILE A 188 2.39 -12.42 18.75
CA ILE A 188 3.08 -13.70 18.69
C ILE A 188 4.43 -13.55 17.97
N TRP A 189 5.30 -14.53 18.17
CA TRP A 189 6.55 -14.59 17.44
C TRP A 189 6.30 -14.86 15.95
N PRO A 190 6.90 -14.08 15.04
CA PRO A 190 6.69 -14.22 13.60
C PRO A 190 7.46 -15.37 12.97
N ALA A 191 8.46 -15.91 13.68
CA ALA A 191 9.24 -17.08 13.27
C ALA A 191 9.65 -17.92 14.49
N HIS A 192 9.90 -19.21 14.27
CA HIS A 192 10.26 -20.16 15.34
C HIS A 192 11.74 -20.17 15.71
N GLY A 193 12.63 -19.56 14.93
CA GLY A 193 14.07 -19.62 15.19
C GLY A 193 14.55 -18.78 16.36
N SER A 194 15.85 -18.85 16.62
CA SER A 194 16.52 -18.16 17.74
C SER A 194 16.82 -16.70 17.38
N LEU A 195 16.69 -15.80 18.37
CA LEU A 195 17.09 -14.41 18.25
C LEU A 195 18.62 -14.31 18.14
N ILE A 196 19.13 -13.80 17.03
CA ILE A 196 20.57 -13.63 16.77
C ILE A 196 21.03 -12.18 16.95
N ALA A 197 20.12 -11.21 16.84
CA ALA A 197 20.36 -9.82 17.21
C ALA A 197 19.10 -9.22 17.82
N GLY A 198 19.26 -8.53 18.94
CA GLY A 198 18.19 -7.77 19.59
C GLY A 198 18.10 -6.33 19.10
N PHE A 199 17.17 -5.60 19.69
CA PHE A 199 16.90 -4.20 19.42
C PHE A 199 18.00 -3.30 19.98
N ASP A 200 18.49 -2.39 19.14
CA ASP A 200 19.48 -1.36 19.45
C ASP A 200 19.20 -0.14 18.56
N ASP A 201 18.87 1.02 19.17
CA ASP A 201 18.45 2.22 18.44
C ASP A 201 19.45 2.67 17.36
N ALA A 202 20.75 2.43 17.59
CA ALA A 202 21.84 2.83 16.71
C ALA A 202 22.22 1.76 15.68
N LYS A 203 22.22 0.48 16.06
CA LYS A 203 22.71 -0.62 15.19
C LYS A 203 21.62 -1.48 14.59
N ASN A 204 20.54 -1.76 15.32
CA ASN A 204 19.50 -2.68 14.91
C ASN A 204 18.11 -2.20 15.36
N LYS A 205 17.31 -1.69 14.42
CA LYS A 205 15.99 -1.14 14.72
C LYS A 205 14.92 -2.19 15.04
N GLY A 206 15.28 -3.48 15.06
CA GLY A 206 14.37 -4.58 15.32
C GLY A 206 15.10 -5.81 15.84
N PHE A 207 14.51 -6.98 15.59
CA PHE A 207 15.01 -8.29 15.95
C PHE A 207 15.42 -9.07 14.71
N ASP A 208 16.62 -9.62 14.74
CA ASP A 208 17.03 -10.60 13.74
C ASP A 208 16.79 -12.00 14.29
N ILE A 209 15.90 -12.73 13.64
CA ILE A 209 15.55 -14.10 13.98
C ILE A 209 16.20 -15.03 12.95
N SER A 210 16.99 -15.99 13.43
CA SER A 210 17.59 -17.02 12.58
C SER A 210 16.53 -17.96 12.00
N GLY A 211 16.81 -18.56 10.85
CA GLY A 211 15.95 -19.58 10.27
C GLY A 211 16.55 -20.16 9.00
N LYS A 212 15.77 -20.95 8.27
CA LYS A 212 16.14 -21.58 7.01
C LYS A 212 15.43 -20.93 5.84
N ALA A 213 16.04 -21.01 4.65
CA ALA A 213 15.42 -20.46 3.45
C ALA A 213 14.12 -21.23 3.18
N GLY A 214 13.02 -20.50 2.96
CA GLY A 214 11.69 -21.08 2.81
C GLY A 214 10.89 -21.25 4.10
N ASP A 215 11.47 -20.98 5.29
CA ASP A 215 10.73 -21.09 6.54
C ASP A 215 9.51 -20.16 6.54
N PRO A 216 8.35 -20.59 7.07
CA PRO A 216 7.16 -19.76 7.09
C PRO A 216 7.34 -18.56 8.01
N VAL A 217 7.13 -17.36 7.48
CA VAL A 217 7.05 -16.12 8.26
C VAL A 217 5.57 -15.84 8.52
N LEU A 218 5.23 -15.74 9.81
CA LEU A 218 3.87 -15.54 10.29
C LEU A 218 3.65 -14.08 10.68
N ALA A 219 2.42 -13.59 10.51
CA ALA A 219 2.03 -12.28 11.02
C ALA A 219 2.00 -12.28 12.56
N ALA A 220 2.76 -11.37 13.18
CA ALA A 220 2.85 -11.24 14.63
C ALA A 220 1.51 -10.82 15.28
N ALA A 221 0.67 -10.12 14.54
CA ALA A 221 -0.69 -9.73 14.94
C ALA A 221 -1.58 -9.56 13.71
N ASP A 222 -2.88 -9.42 13.93
CA ASP A 222 -3.85 -9.09 12.90
C ASP A 222 -3.65 -7.67 12.40
N GLY A 223 -3.80 -7.45 11.09
CA GLY A 223 -3.59 -6.14 10.50
C GLY A 223 -3.81 -6.13 9.00
N ARG A 224 -3.47 -5.00 8.39
CA ARG A 224 -3.50 -4.80 6.94
C ARG A 224 -2.10 -4.62 6.41
N VAL A 225 -1.78 -5.30 5.32
CA VAL A 225 -0.54 -5.10 4.58
C VAL A 225 -0.60 -3.74 3.90
N VAL A 226 0.26 -2.82 4.34
CA VAL A 226 0.40 -1.48 3.74
C VAL A 226 1.55 -1.42 2.73
N TYR A 227 2.42 -2.42 2.72
CA TYR A 227 3.53 -2.54 1.80
C TYR A 227 3.94 -4.00 1.63
N ALA A 228 4.20 -4.43 0.39
CA ALA A 228 4.74 -5.75 0.08
C ALA A 228 5.59 -5.67 -1.19
N GLY A 229 6.92 -5.66 -1.05
CA GLY A 229 7.82 -5.57 -2.20
C GLY A 229 9.29 -5.35 -1.83
N ALA A 230 10.13 -5.18 -2.85
CA ALA A 230 11.58 -4.99 -2.73
C ALA A 230 12.05 -3.53 -2.95
N GLY A 231 11.13 -2.56 -2.90
CA GLY A 231 11.42 -1.17 -3.24
C GLY A 231 12.23 -0.41 -2.18
N LEU A 232 12.43 -0.98 -0.99
CA LEU A 232 13.24 -0.38 0.08
C LEU A 232 14.63 -1.02 0.12
N ARG A 233 15.63 -0.25 -0.31
CA ARG A 233 17.04 -0.68 -0.28
C ARG A 233 17.48 -1.01 1.14
N GLY A 234 18.17 -2.15 1.30
CA GLY A 234 18.68 -2.61 2.59
C GLY A 234 17.70 -3.46 3.41
N TYR A 235 16.43 -3.56 2.99
CA TYR A 235 15.43 -4.46 3.61
C TYR A 235 15.10 -5.67 2.73
N GLY A 236 15.51 -5.66 1.46
CA GLY A 236 15.14 -6.68 0.47
C GLY A 236 13.64 -6.77 0.32
N ASN A 237 13.10 -7.98 0.17
CA ASN A 237 11.65 -8.17 0.15
C ASN A 237 11.08 -7.91 1.55
N LEU A 238 10.34 -6.81 1.65
CA LEU A 238 9.78 -6.29 2.87
C LEU A 238 8.25 -6.34 2.82
N ILE A 239 7.65 -6.74 3.94
CA ILE A 239 6.22 -6.59 4.21
C ILE A 239 6.07 -5.64 5.39
N ILE A 240 5.18 -4.66 5.28
CA ILE A 240 4.76 -3.82 6.40
C ILE A 240 3.28 -4.08 6.69
N LEU A 241 2.98 -4.49 7.92
CA LEU A 241 1.62 -4.65 8.42
C LEU A 241 1.28 -3.46 9.33
N LYS A 242 0.17 -2.79 9.03
CA LYS A 242 -0.46 -1.83 9.94
C LYS A 242 -1.48 -2.58 10.79
N HIS A 243 -1.29 -2.58 12.10
CA HIS A 243 -2.20 -3.24 13.05
C HIS A 243 -3.28 -2.27 13.51
N ASN A 244 -2.88 -1.08 13.96
CA ASN A 244 -3.78 0.01 14.30
C ASN A 244 -3.16 1.36 13.89
N ASN A 245 -3.70 2.49 14.37
CA ASN A 245 -3.13 3.81 14.07
C ASN A 245 -1.79 4.07 14.79
N THR A 246 -1.45 3.25 15.78
CA THR A 246 -0.28 3.43 16.64
C THR A 246 0.84 2.45 16.26
N TYR A 247 0.53 1.22 15.85
CA TYR A 247 1.50 0.13 15.67
C TYR A 247 1.58 -0.35 14.21
N LEU A 248 2.81 -0.48 13.74
CA LEU A 248 3.17 -1.12 12.49
C LEU A 248 4.25 -2.17 12.74
N THR A 249 4.25 -3.26 11.98
CA THR A 249 5.34 -4.23 11.98
C THR A 249 5.94 -4.37 10.60
N ALA A 250 7.25 -4.58 10.54
CA ALA A 250 7.99 -4.77 9.31
C ALA A 250 8.70 -6.13 9.33
N TYR A 251 8.58 -6.87 8.24
CA TYR A 251 9.17 -8.19 8.04
C TYR A 251 10.07 -8.11 6.81
N ALA A 252 11.38 -8.14 7.00
CA ALA A 252 12.37 -7.94 5.94
C ALA A 252 13.21 -9.19 5.66
N HIS A 253 14.01 -9.12 4.59
CA HIS A 253 14.87 -10.19 4.08
C HIS A 253 14.13 -11.46 3.65
N ASN A 254 12.85 -11.34 3.30
CA ASN A 254 12.06 -12.49 2.84
C ASN A 254 12.52 -12.94 1.44
N GLN A 255 12.37 -14.22 1.13
CA GLN A 255 12.59 -14.73 -0.23
C GLN A 255 11.33 -14.54 -1.09
N THR A 256 10.18 -14.94 -0.55
CA THR A 256 8.89 -14.92 -1.26
C THR A 256 7.86 -14.18 -0.43
N LEU A 257 7.10 -13.30 -1.07
CA LEU A 257 5.98 -12.58 -0.46
C LEU A 257 4.69 -13.33 -0.85
N LEU A 258 3.98 -13.88 0.14
CA LEU A 258 2.73 -14.62 -0.09
C LEU A 258 1.50 -13.71 -0.03
N VAL A 259 1.71 -12.47 0.39
CA VAL A 259 0.69 -11.44 0.52
C VAL A 259 0.94 -10.29 -0.43
N LYS A 260 -0.13 -9.54 -0.70
CA LYS A 260 -0.12 -8.34 -1.54
C LYS A 260 -0.43 -7.11 -0.71
N GLU A 261 -0.08 -5.95 -1.26
CA GLU A 261 -0.50 -4.66 -0.72
C GLU A 261 -2.04 -4.61 -0.57
N ASP A 262 -2.51 -3.91 0.46
CA ASP A 262 -3.91 -3.80 0.88
C ASP A 262 -4.59 -5.09 1.37
N GLN A 263 -3.87 -6.22 1.41
CA GLN A 263 -4.42 -7.47 1.93
C GLN A 263 -4.60 -7.41 3.45
N SER A 264 -5.73 -7.91 3.95
CA SER A 264 -5.93 -8.13 5.38
C SER A 264 -5.36 -9.47 5.79
N VAL A 265 -4.61 -9.48 6.90
CA VAL A 265 -3.93 -10.67 7.42
C VAL A 265 -4.29 -10.85 8.90
N GLN A 266 -4.45 -12.10 9.29
CA GLN A 266 -4.73 -12.47 10.68
C GLN A 266 -3.45 -12.86 11.41
N LYS A 267 -3.46 -12.69 12.73
CA LYS A 267 -2.38 -13.18 13.58
C LYS A 267 -2.11 -14.66 13.32
N GLY A 268 -0.83 -15.02 13.13
CA GLY A 268 -0.42 -16.40 12.85
C GLY A 268 -0.60 -16.84 11.40
N GLN A 269 -1.13 -15.99 10.52
CA GLN A 269 -1.21 -16.27 9.11
C GLN A 269 0.18 -16.24 8.46
N LYS A 270 0.48 -17.21 7.58
CA LYS A 270 1.70 -17.21 6.77
C LYS A 270 1.64 -16.05 5.76
N ILE A 271 2.57 -15.10 5.88
CA ILE A 271 2.63 -13.90 5.03
C ILE A 271 3.81 -13.91 4.05
N ALA A 272 4.87 -14.63 4.38
CA ALA A 272 6.08 -14.72 3.57
C ALA A 272 6.85 -16.02 3.83
N GLU A 273 7.90 -16.19 3.05
CA GLU A 273 8.91 -17.21 3.23
C GLU A 273 10.24 -16.55 3.54
N MET A 274 10.89 -17.01 4.60
CA MET A 274 12.16 -16.46 5.06
C MET A 274 13.23 -16.65 4.00
N GLY A 275 14.11 -15.67 3.85
CA GLY A 275 15.20 -15.69 2.89
C GLY A 275 16.42 -14.94 3.38
N SER A 276 17.27 -14.56 2.44
CA SER A 276 18.45 -13.74 2.66
C SER A 276 18.51 -12.55 1.68
N SER A 277 17.35 -12.04 1.27
CA SER A 277 17.28 -10.91 0.32
C SER A 277 17.89 -9.66 0.96
N ASP A 278 18.98 -9.15 0.39
CA ASP A 278 19.77 -8.02 0.94
C ASP A 278 20.31 -8.28 2.37
N ALA A 279 20.56 -9.54 2.74
CA ALA A 279 21.18 -9.93 4.01
C ALA A 279 22.39 -10.86 3.81
N ASP A 280 23.33 -10.87 4.76
CA ASP A 280 24.53 -11.71 4.71
C ASP A 280 24.24 -13.21 4.90
N ARG A 281 23.08 -13.54 5.47
CA ARG A 281 22.62 -14.89 5.77
C ARG A 281 21.10 -14.94 5.82
N VAL A 282 20.55 -16.16 5.84
CA VAL A 282 19.11 -16.34 6.04
C VAL A 282 18.72 -15.91 7.45
N LYS A 283 17.91 -14.86 7.52
CA LYS A 283 17.37 -14.31 8.76
C LYS A 283 16.10 -13.54 8.45
N LEU A 284 15.18 -13.49 9.40
CA LEU A 284 14.05 -12.58 9.38
C LEU A 284 14.43 -11.35 10.20
N HIS A 285 14.37 -10.18 9.59
CA HIS A 285 14.44 -8.93 10.32
C HIS A 285 13.01 -8.47 10.64
N PHE A 286 12.68 -8.45 11.92
CA PHE A 286 11.36 -8.12 12.44
C PHE A 286 11.44 -6.83 13.26
N GLU A 287 10.68 -5.81 12.87
CA GLU A 287 10.65 -4.52 13.56
C GLU A 287 9.23 -4.19 13.99
N ILE A 288 9.09 -3.64 15.19
CA ILE A 288 7.84 -3.03 15.67
C ILE A 288 8.05 -1.51 15.69
N ARG A 289 7.14 -0.77 15.05
CA ARG A 289 7.10 0.68 15.08
C ARG A 289 5.87 1.18 15.80
N ARG A 290 6.07 2.09 16.76
CA ARG A 290 5.01 2.82 17.43
C ARG A 290 5.03 4.28 16.95
N GLN A 291 3.96 4.73 16.30
CA GLN A 291 3.84 6.07 15.70
C GLN A 291 5.00 6.39 14.75
N GLY A 292 5.44 5.38 14.00
CA GLY A 292 6.57 5.48 13.07
C GLY A 292 7.97 5.39 13.70
N LYS A 293 8.09 5.39 15.04
CA LYS A 293 9.37 5.20 15.73
C LYS A 293 9.61 3.71 16.01
N PRO A 294 10.83 3.20 15.75
CA PRO A 294 11.20 1.83 16.13
C PRO A 294 11.14 1.69 17.66
N VAL A 295 10.53 0.62 18.15
CA VAL A 295 10.41 0.31 19.58
C VAL A 295 10.88 -1.12 19.84
N ASP A 296 11.36 -1.37 21.06
CA ASP A 296 11.85 -2.69 21.47
C ASP A 296 10.74 -3.76 21.41
N PRO A 297 10.84 -4.77 20.52
CA PRO A 297 9.86 -5.83 20.41
C PRO A 297 9.78 -6.76 21.64
N ALA A 298 10.84 -6.85 22.47
CA ALA A 298 10.82 -7.72 23.67
C ALA A 298 9.78 -7.30 24.70
N ARG A 299 9.34 -6.04 24.68
CA ARG A 299 8.30 -5.53 25.58
C ARG A 299 6.89 -6.01 25.22
N TYR A 300 6.72 -6.48 24.00
CA TYR A 300 5.42 -6.80 23.41
C TYR A 300 5.29 -8.29 23.09
N LEU A 301 6.40 -8.93 22.74
CA LEU A 301 6.44 -10.36 22.44
C LEU A 301 6.43 -11.19 23.75
N PRO A 302 5.79 -12.37 23.73
CA PRO A 302 5.82 -13.27 24.87
C PRO A 302 7.24 -13.78 25.14
N ASN A 303 7.62 -13.91 26.41
CA ASN A 303 8.88 -14.52 26.82
C ASN A 303 9.01 -15.95 26.27
N ARG A 304 10.22 -16.31 25.83
CA ARG A 304 10.62 -17.66 25.43
C ARG A 304 11.63 -18.23 26.40
#